data_AF-A0A9P1FHZ4-F1
#
_entry.id   AF-A0A9P1FHZ4-F1
#
_cell.length_a   1.000
_cell.length_b   1.000
_cell.length_c   1.000
_cell.angle_alpha   90.00
_cell.angle_beta   90.00
_cell.angle_gamma   90.00
#
_symmetry.space_group_name_H-M   'P 1'
#
loop_
_entity.id
_entity.type
_entity.pdbx_description
1 polymer ?
#
loop_
_entity_poly.entity_id
_entity_poly.type
_entity_poly.pdbx_seq_one_letter_code
_entity_poly.pdbx_strand_id
1 'polypeptide(L)'
;MGCNHGKQATPVEVIPGDTVQKRPGSTAQQKGFWTKSKADALQEAVDVVFNKAGESLLGMTFSFTIADPRLKGCPLIGCSSGFGSLCGYTMDDIVGRNCRFLVDPVPREKIDPKMRKHAKDFCEAIAVGKQFRIPENEREDWMPIGRAGDELFCFQVNARKDGSLFNNMFYLKVIELSATLGEELPYIVGLQTELPLGKADLAQLAKNTKVLDHNMNKARCSGPNLFCVNLHDTR
;
A
#
# COMPACT_ATOMS: atom_id res chain seq x y z
N MET A 1 -40.99 19.48 -30.12
CA MET A 1 -39.80 20.14 -29.52
C MET A 1 -39.68 19.63 -28.09
N GLY A 2 -38.61 18.89 -27.79
CA GLY A 2 -38.43 18.23 -26.50
C GLY A 2 -37.89 19.18 -25.44
N CYS A 3 -38.55 19.24 -24.28
CA CYS A 3 -38.03 19.91 -23.10
C CYS A 3 -37.29 18.91 -22.21
N ASN A 4 -36.02 19.23 -22.02
CA ASN A 4 -34.98 18.46 -21.36
C ASN A 4 -35.26 18.36 -19.84
N HIS A 5 -35.36 17.15 -19.29
CA HIS A 5 -35.44 16.92 -17.86
C HIS A 5 -34.03 16.94 -17.27
N GLY A 6 -33.63 18.07 -16.68
CA GLY A 6 -32.45 18.15 -15.83
C GLY A 6 -32.68 17.35 -14.54
N LYS A 7 -32.16 16.12 -14.46
CA LYS A 7 -32.08 15.38 -13.21
C LYS A 7 -31.01 16.02 -12.33
N GLN A 8 -31.45 16.70 -11.26
CA GLN A 8 -30.60 17.17 -10.18
C GLN A 8 -29.98 15.96 -9.47
N ALA A 9 -28.66 16.01 -9.25
CA ALA A 9 -27.96 15.04 -8.42
C ALA A 9 -28.38 15.25 -6.96
N THR A 10 -28.82 14.18 -6.31
CA THR A 10 -29.15 14.17 -4.88
C THR A 10 -27.86 14.33 -4.05
N PRO A 11 -27.84 15.20 -3.02
CA PRO A 11 -26.69 15.32 -2.13
C PRO A 11 -26.44 14.02 -1.36
N VAL A 12 -25.17 13.69 -1.16
CA VAL A 12 -24.73 12.58 -0.31
C VAL A 12 -24.99 12.98 1.16
N GLU A 13 -25.92 12.30 1.82
CA GLU A 13 -26.17 12.46 3.27
C GLU A 13 -24.98 11.90 4.07
N VAL A 14 -24.33 12.78 4.82
CA VAL A 14 -23.25 12.45 5.76
C VAL A 14 -23.88 12.25 7.13
N ILE A 15 -23.93 11.01 7.61
CA ILE A 15 -24.31 10.71 9.00
C ILE A 15 -23.09 11.03 9.89
N PRO A 16 -23.22 11.81 10.98
CA PRO A 16 -22.11 12.12 11.87
C PRO A 16 -21.72 10.86 12.65
N GLY A 17 -20.54 10.31 12.35
CA GLY A 17 -19.86 9.34 13.22
C GLY A 17 -18.96 10.09 14.20
N ASP A 18 -18.90 9.58 15.43
CA ASP A 18 -18.20 10.20 16.55
C ASP A 18 -16.76 10.63 16.22
N THR A 19 -16.44 11.85 16.68
CA THR A 19 -15.16 12.53 16.50
C THR A 19 -13.98 11.66 16.95
N VAL A 20 -13.23 11.11 15.99
CA VAL A 20 -11.93 10.48 16.27
C VAL A 20 -10.96 11.58 16.75
N GLN A 21 -10.63 11.56 18.04
CA GLN A 21 -9.65 12.49 18.61
C GLN A 21 -8.27 12.31 17.95
N LYS A 22 -7.69 13.41 17.46
CA LYS A 22 -6.34 13.47 16.88
C LYS A 22 -5.29 13.12 17.95
N ARG A 23 -4.57 12.01 17.78
CA ARG A 23 -3.33 11.74 18.52
C ARG A 23 -2.15 12.51 17.87
N PRO A 24 -1.29 13.20 18.64
CA PRO A 24 -0.12 13.88 18.11
C PRO A 24 1.06 12.91 18.05
N GLY A 25 1.10 12.02 17.06
CA GLY A 25 2.33 11.27 16.74
C GLY A 25 3.17 12.09 15.77
N SER A 26 4.26 12.70 16.23
CA SER A 26 5.13 13.48 15.33
C SER A 26 5.97 12.54 14.45
N THR A 27 6.12 12.89 13.17
CA THR A 27 6.97 12.17 12.20
C THR A 27 8.43 12.01 12.69
N ALA A 28 8.89 12.87 13.60
CA ALA A 28 10.22 12.84 14.17
C ALA A 28 10.45 11.65 15.12
N GLN A 29 9.45 11.22 15.90
CA GLN A 29 9.56 10.07 16.80
C GLN A 29 9.69 8.73 16.04
N GLN A 30 9.20 8.65 14.81
CA GLN A 30 9.25 7.40 14.04
C GLN A 30 10.60 7.11 13.38
N LYS A 31 11.42 8.15 13.11
CA LYS A 31 12.73 7.96 12.45
C LYS A 31 13.75 7.21 13.30
N GLY A 32 13.76 7.39 14.61
CA GLY A 32 14.69 6.67 15.50
C GLY A 32 14.31 5.22 15.78
N PHE A 33 13.10 4.83 15.40
CA PHE A 33 12.48 3.58 15.83
C PHE A 33 12.60 2.44 14.82
N TRP A 34 12.63 2.78 13.53
CA TRP A 34 12.75 1.81 12.46
C TRP A 34 14.22 1.59 12.10
N THR A 35 14.78 0.47 12.55
CA THR A 35 16.21 0.17 12.38
C THR A 35 16.47 -0.76 11.19
N LYS A 36 17.72 -0.88 10.77
CA LYS A 36 18.11 -1.84 9.72
C LYS A 36 17.76 -3.29 10.10
N SER A 37 18.02 -3.71 11.34
CA SER A 37 17.68 -5.07 11.80
C SER A 37 16.17 -5.34 11.72
N LYS A 38 15.34 -4.35 12.05
CA LYS A 38 13.88 -4.39 11.90
C LYS A 38 13.46 -4.53 10.43
N ALA A 39 14.11 -3.80 9.53
CA ALA A 39 13.86 -3.87 8.10
C ALA A 39 14.30 -5.22 7.48
N ASP A 40 15.43 -5.77 7.93
CA ASP A 40 15.95 -7.07 7.48
C ASP A 40 15.04 -8.21 7.96
N ALA A 41 14.59 -8.18 9.22
CA ALA A 41 13.62 -9.14 9.74
C ALA A 41 12.29 -9.12 8.96
N LEU A 42 11.83 -7.93 8.57
CA LEU A 42 10.66 -7.78 7.72
C LEU A 42 10.91 -8.33 6.30
N GLN A 43 12.13 -8.20 5.75
CA GLN A 43 12.45 -8.81 4.46
C GLN A 43 12.49 -10.34 4.53
N GLU A 44 13.10 -10.91 5.56
CA GLU A 44 13.14 -12.37 5.76
C GLU A 44 11.71 -12.96 5.86
N ALA A 45 10.86 -12.28 6.62
CA ALA A 45 9.43 -12.55 6.69
C ALA A 45 8.74 -12.57 5.32
N VAL A 46 9.03 -11.56 4.49
CA VAL A 46 8.51 -11.47 3.11
C VAL A 46 9.05 -12.61 2.27
N ASP A 47 10.33 -12.94 2.39
CA ASP A 47 10.96 -13.99 1.61
C ASP A 47 10.38 -15.37 1.93
N VAL A 48 10.10 -15.64 3.21
CA VAL A 48 9.44 -16.88 3.65
C VAL A 48 8.03 -17.02 3.06
N VAL A 49 7.30 -15.92 2.94
CA VAL A 49 5.90 -15.94 2.49
C VAL A 49 5.77 -15.84 0.97
N PHE A 50 6.60 -15.04 0.31
CA PHE A 50 6.46 -14.67 -1.10
C PHE A 50 7.59 -15.19 -2.00
N ASN A 51 8.75 -15.57 -1.45
CA ASN A 51 9.93 -15.96 -2.22
C ASN A 51 10.43 -17.40 -1.91
N LYS A 52 9.69 -18.22 -1.16
CA LYS A 52 10.06 -19.61 -0.92
C LYS A 52 10.01 -20.38 -2.25
N ALA A 53 11.09 -21.10 -2.56
CA ALA A 53 11.24 -21.85 -3.82
C ALA A 53 10.04 -22.79 -4.05
N GLY A 54 9.23 -22.49 -5.08
CA GLY A 54 8.01 -23.21 -5.44
C GLY A 54 6.71 -22.40 -5.32
N GLU A 55 6.69 -21.30 -4.54
CA GLU A 55 5.52 -20.42 -4.34
C GLU A 55 5.77 -18.97 -4.81
N SER A 56 6.95 -18.66 -5.38
CA SER A 56 7.21 -17.35 -5.97
C SER A 56 6.18 -17.07 -7.05
N LEU A 57 5.42 -15.99 -6.86
CA LEU A 57 4.20 -15.73 -7.60
C LEU A 57 4.41 -15.74 -9.13
N LEU A 58 5.62 -15.38 -9.61
CA LEU A 58 6.12 -15.52 -10.99
C LEU A 58 7.67 -15.48 -11.10
N GLY A 59 8.42 -15.87 -10.07
CA GLY A 59 9.87 -15.59 -10.01
C GLY A 59 10.18 -14.10 -9.70
N MET A 60 9.17 -13.34 -9.28
CA MET A 60 9.28 -11.95 -8.89
C MET A 60 9.80 -11.82 -7.47
N THR A 61 10.61 -10.79 -7.23
CA THR A 61 11.09 -10.44 -5.89
C THR A 61 10.21 -9.35 -5.31
N PHE A 62 9.58 -9.65 -4.18
CA PHE A 62 8.75 -8.69 -3.48
C PHE A 62 9.49 -7.96 -2.35
N SER A 63 9.13 -6.69 -2.19
CA SER A 63 9.48 -5.87 -1.04
C SER A 63 8.24 -5.35 -0.33
N PHE A 64 8.41 -4.79 0.86
CA PHE A 64 7.30 -4.49 1.74
C PHE A 64 7.40 -3.11 2.40
N THR A 65 6.26 -2.45 2.57
CA THR A 65 6.13 -1.16 3.29
C THR A 65 4.94 -1.19 4.22
N ILE A 66 5.02 -0.45 5.33
CA ILE A 66 3.92 -0.21 6.26
C ILE A 66 3.67 1.29 6.31
N ALA A 67 2.42 1.71 6.13
CA ALA A 67 1.99 3.10 6.21
C ALA A 67 0.88 3.28 7.24
N ASP A 68 0.85 4.45 7.87
CA ASP A 68 -0.21 4.82 8.80
C ASP A 68 -1.17 5.81 8.13
N PRO A 69 -2.37 5.38 7.70
CA PRO A 69 -3.33 6.24 7.01
C PRO A 69 -3.89 7.34 7.92
N ARG A 70 -3.81 7.19 9.24
CA ARG A 70 -4.37 8.15 10.21
C ARG A 70 -3.47 9.38 10.37
N LEU A 71 -2.20 9.26 10.01
CA LEU A 71 -1.26 10.37 10.01
C LEU A 71 -1.41 11.20 8.73
N LYS A 72 -1.23 12.53 8.85
CA LYS A 72 -1.39 13.45 7.72
C LYS A 72 -0.51 13.04 6.55
N GLY A 73 -1.14 12.74 5.42
CA GLY A 73 -0.46 12.37 4.19
C GLY A 73 -0.04 10.91 4.10
N CYS A 74 -0.52 10.01 4.98
CA CYS A 74 -0.24 8.58 4.94
C CYS A 74 1.27 8.28 4.77
N PRO A 75 2.11 8.69 5.73
CA PRO A 75 3.54 8.41 5.69
C PRO A 75 3.83 6.92 5.89
N LEU A 76 4.93 6.46 5.29
CA LEU A 76 5.52 5.16 5.58
C LEU A 76 6.10 5.20 6.99
N ILE A 77 5.74 4.22 7.81
CA ILE A 77 6.21 4.06 9.19
C ILE A 77 7.23 2.92 9.33
N GLY A 78 7.40 2.14 8.26
CA GLY A 78 8.40 1.08 8.15
C GLY A 78 8.48 0.52 6.73
N CYS A 79 9.58 -0.13 6.40
CA CYS A 79 9.76 -0.85 5.15
C CYS A 79 10.84 -1.93 5.27
N SER A 80 10.80 -2.92 4.38
CA SER A 80 11.77 -4.00 4.31
C SER A 80 13.07 -3.54 3.67
N SER A 81 14.19 -4.21 3.96
CA SER A 81 15.47 -3.85 3.33
C SER A 81 15.45 -4.02 1.80
N GLY A 82 14.69 -4.99 1.28
CA GLY A 82 14.46 -5.12 -0.16
C GLY A 82 13.78 -3.90 -0.79
N PHE A 83 12.92 -3.18 -0.05
CA PHE A 83 12.30 -1.95 -0.58
C PHE A 83 13.33 -0.83 -0.73
N GLY A 84 14.23 -0.68 0.25
CA GLY A 84 15.36 0.25 0.15
C GLY A 84 16.27 -0.06 -1.04
N SER A 85 16.60 -1.34 -1.25
CA SER A 85 17.35 -1.80 -2.42
C SER A 85 16.62 -1.55 -3.73
N LEU A 86 15.31 -1.81 -3.78
CA LEU A 86 14.47 -1.58 -4.96
C LEU A 86 14.49 -0.10 -5.36
N CYS A 87 14.25 0.83 -4.43
CA CYS A 87 14.12 2.23 -4.79
C CYS A 87 15.42 3.06 -4.69
N GLY A 88 16.48 2.50 -4.11
CA GLY A 88 17.75 3.19 -3.88
C GLY A 88 17.71 4.26 -2.78
N TYR A 89 16.64 4.34 -1.99
CA TYR A 89 16.53 5.24 -0.84
C TYR A 89 16.93 4.53 0.46
N THR A 90 17.54 5.27 1.38
CA THR A 90 17.86 4.74 2.72
C THR A 90 16.62 4.70 3.59
N MET A 91 16.65 3.96 4.69
CA MET A 91 15.54 3.93 5.66
C MET A 91 15.20 5.34 6.19
N ASP A 92 16.23 6.15 6.46
CA ASP A 92 16.07 7.54 6.93
C ASP A 92 15.44 8.47 5.89
N ASP A 93 15.67 8.16 4.61
CA ASP A 93 15.03 8.83 3.49
C ASP A 93 13.57 8.43 3.31
N ILE A 94 13.17 7.23 3.79
CA ILE A 94 11.85 6.63 3.51
C ILE A 94 10.88 6.87 4.68
N VAL A 95 11.29 6.53 5.90
CA VAL A 95 10.42 6.54 7.07
C VAL A 95 10.00 7.97 7.43
N GLY A 96 8.70 8.14 7.67
CA GLY A 96 8.05 9.41 7.92
C GLY A 96 7.60 10.16 6.67
N ARG A 97 7.82 9.63 5.46
CA ARG A 97 7.40 10.28 4.21
C ARG A 97 6.30 9.50 3.53
N ASN A 98 5.43 10.22 2.81
CA ASN A 98 4.52 9.57 1.89
C ASN A 98 5.28 8.98 0.70
N CYS A 99 4.88 7.78 0.27
CA CYS A 99 5.52 7.02 -0.82
C CYS A 99 5.54 7.76 -2.19
N ARG A 100 4.84 8.90 -2.34
CA ARG A 100 4.88 9.72 -3.56
C ARG A 100 6.28 10.16 -3.98
N PHE A 101 7.29 10.10 -3.11
CA PHE A 101 8.68 10.39 -3.49
C PHE A 101 9.19 9.48 -4.64
N LEU A 102 8.57 8.31 -4.85
CA LEU A 102 8.85 7.45 -6.01
C LEU A 102 8.22 7.93 -7.32
N VAL A 103 7.25 8.84 -7.26
CA VAL A 103 6.50 9.34 -8.43
C VAL A 103 6.82 10.79 -8.74
N ASP A 104 7.10 11.61 -7.72
CA ASP A 104 7.44 13.02 -7.88
C ASP A 104 8.57 13.30 -8.92
N PRO A 105 9.63 12.48 -9.05
CA PRO A 105 10.65 12.63 -10.09
C PRO A 105 10.26 12.05 -11.47
N VAL A 106 9.11 11.40 -11.61
CA VAL A 106 8.71 10.74 -12.87
C VAL A 106 8.20 11.78 -13.87
N PRO A 107 8.62 11.72 -15.15
CA PRO A 107 8.07 12.58 -16.20
C PRO A 107 6.54 12.47 -16.30
N ARG A 108 5.85 13.60 -16.44
CA ARG A 108 4.38 13.69 -16.33
C ARG A 108 3.64 12.76 -17.29
N GLU A 109 4.18 12.55 -18.49
CA GLU A 109 3.63 11.68 -19.52
C GLU A 109 3.71 10.18 -19.18
N LYS A 110 4.54 9.81 -18.20
CA LYS A 110 4.65 8.43 -17.68
C LYS A 110 3.86 8.22 -16.38
N ILE A 111 3.24 9.28 -15.86
CA ILE A 111 2.41 9.22 -14.67
C ILE A 111 0.98 8.83 -15.08
N ASP A 112 0.41 7.84 -14.39
CA ASP A 112 -1.01 7.54 -14.52
C ASP A 112 -1.79 8.39 -13.49
N PRO A 113 -2.50 9.44 -13.92
CA PRO A 113 -3.22 10.30 -13.00
C PRO A 113 -4.41 9.60 -12.33
N LYS A 114 -5.04 8.63 -13.01
CA LYS A 114 -6.15 7.85 -12.43
C LYS A 114 -5.65 6.96 -11.32
N MET A 115 -4.54 6.26 -11.55
CA MET A 115 -3.94 5.41 -10.53
C MET A 115 -3.49 6.20 -9.31
N ARG A 116 -2.87 7.37 -9.51
CA ARG A 116 -2.52 8.28 -8.40
C ARG A 116 -3.74 8.70 -7.59
N LYS A 117 -4.84 9.04 -8.28
CA LYS A 117 -6.09 9.41 -7.63
C LYS A 117 -6.65 8.22 -6.82
N HIS A 118 -6.71 7.02 -7.38
CA HIS A 118 -7.19 5.84 -6.68
C HIS A 118 -6.36 5.48 -5.45
N ALA A 119 -5.03 5.52 -5.53
CA ALA A 119 -4.17 5.28 -4.38
C ALA A 119 -4.36 6.32 -3.26
N LYS A 120 -4.57 7.60 -3.63
CA LYS A 120 -4.90 8.66 -2.69
C LYS A 120 -6.26 8.43 -2.03
N ASP A 121 -7.30 8.20 -2.83
CA ASP A 121 -8.67 8.01 -2.36
C ASP A 121 -8.78 6.77 -1.46
N PHE A 122 -8.04 5.70 -1.77
CA PHE A 122 -7.91 4.53 -0.91
C PHE A 122 -7.35 4.91 0.45
N CYS A 123 -6.20 5.58 0.51
CA CYS A 123 -5.60 6.00 1.78
C CYS A 123 -6.55 6.90 2.60
N GLU A 124 -7.25 7.83 1.94
CA GLU A 124 -8.20 8.74 2.59
C GLU A 124 -9.45 8.02 3.10
N ALA A 125 -9.96 7.03 2.38
CA ALA A 125 -11.08 6.20 2.82
C ALA A 125 -10.70 5.39 4.06
N ILE A 126 -9.56 4.70 4.04
CA ILE A 126 -9.10 3.88 5.17
C ILE A 126 -8.85 4.76 6.41
N ALA A 127 -8.31 5.97 6.23
CA ALA A 127 -8.06 6.90 7.33
C ALA A 127 -9.31 7.27 8.15
N VAL A 128 -10.50 7.16 7.54
CA VAL A 128 -11.79 7.44 8.18
C VAL A 128 -12.65 6.19 8.36
N GLY A 129 -12.04 4.99 8.31
CA GLY A 129 -12.73 3.72 8.53
C GLY A 129 -13.69 3.31 7.41
N LYS A 130 -13.52 3.84 6.19
CA LYS A 130 -14.32 3.50 5.02
C LYS A 130 -13.59 2.50 4.12
N GLN A 131 -14.36 1.66 3.46
CA GLN A 131 -13.87 0.82 2.37
C GLN A 131 -13.73 1.63 1.08
N PHE A 132 -12.81 1.21 0.21
CA PHE A 132 -12.62 1.78 -1.12
C PHE A 132 -12.60 0.69 -2.19
N ARG A 133 -13.28 0.95 -3.30
CA ARG A 133 -13.19 0.15 -4.52
C ARG A 133 -13.09 1.11 -5.71
N ILE A 134 -12.30 0.73 -6.71
CA ILE A 134 -12.25 1.47 -7.98
C ILE A 134 -13.64 1.34 -8.65
N PRO A 135 -14.25 2.44 -9.12
CA PRO A 135 -15.49 2.41 -9.88
C PRO A 135 -15.39 1.48 -11.11
N GLU A 136 -16.41 0.69 -11.40
CA GLU A 136 -16.33 -0.35 -12.45
C GLU A 136 -15.97 0.22 -13.84
N ASN A 137 -16.43 1.43 -14.15
CA ASN A 137 -16.12 2.14 -15.39
C ASN A 137 -14.69 2.71 -15.47
N GLU A 138 -13.94 2.67 -14.38
CA GLU A 138 -12.55 3.14 -14.29
C GLU A 138 -11.55 1.98 -14.14
N ARG A 139 -12.04 0.73 -14.03
CA ARG A 139 -11.18 -0.46 -13.92
C ARG A 139 -10.49 -0.79 -15.24
N GLU A 140 -9.31 -1.39 -15.12
CA GLU A 140 -8.56 -1.94 -16.25
C GLU A 140 -8.65 -3.46 -16.30
N ASP A 141 -8.52 -4.05 -17.49
CA ASP A 141 -8.66 -5.50 -17.73
C ASP A 141 -7.71 -6.37 -16.91
N TRP A 142 -6.54 -5.85 -16.54
CA TRP A 142 -5.55 -6.58 -15.74
C TRP A 142 -5.90 -6.61 -14.25
N MET A 143 -6.84 -5.77 -13.78
CA MET A 143 -7.20 -5.69 -12.37
C MET A 143 -8.06 -6.90 -11.95
N PRO A 144 -7.70 -7.59 -10.85
CA PRO A 144 -8.52 -8.68 -10.34
C PRO A 144 -9.97 -8.26 -10.03
N ILE A 145 -10.94 -9.12 -10.35
CA ILE A 145 -12.38 -8.90 -10.13
C ILE A 145 -12.80 -9.44 -8.74
N GLY A 146 -13.85 -8.87 -8.15
CA GLY A 146 -14.44 -9.38 -6.92
C GLY A 146 -13.60 -9.15 -5.66
N ARG A 147 -12.73 -8.13 -5.69
CA ARG A 147 -11.82 -7.79 -4.60
C ARG A 147 -12.52 -7.05 -3.46
N ALA A 148 -11.98 -7.23 -2.26
CA ALA A 148 -12.50 -6.59 -1.06
C ALA A 148 -12.22 -5.08 -1.06
N GLY A 149 -12.94 -4.34 -0.21
CA GLY A 149 -12.80 -2.88 -0.13
C GLY A 149 -11.64 -2.41 0.75
N ASP A 150 -10.83 -3.34 1.23
CA ASP A 150 -9.68 -3.16 2.12
C ASP A 150 -8.36 -3.40 1.37
N GLU A 151 -8.39 -3.51 0.04
CA GLU A 151 -7.22 -3.80 -0.78
C GLU A 151 -7.26 -3.05 -2.12
N LEU A 152 -6.08 -2.82 -2.70
CA LEU A 152 -5.94 -2.11 -3.96
C LEU A 152 -4.76 -2.64 -4.75
N PHE A 153 -4.98 -2.94 -6.04
CA PHE A 153 -3.92 -3.27 -6.98
C PHE A 153 -3.56 -2.02 -7.77
N CYS A 154 -2.27 -1.68 -7.81
CA CYS A 154 -1.77 -0.52 -8.51
C CYS A 154 -0.63 -0.87 -9.45
N PHE A 155 -0.56 -0.12 -10.55
CA PHE A 155 0.56 -0.12 -11.48
C PHE A 155 0.94 1.34 -11.80
N GLN A 156 2.19 1.71 -11.61
CA GLN A 156 2.69 3.06 -11.86
C GLN A 156 4.17 3.02 -12.19
N VAL A 157 4.59 3.78 -13.21
CA VAL A 157 6.01 4.06 -13.40
C VAL A 157 6.53 4.86 -12.21
N ASN A 158 7.61 4.41 -11.59
CA ASN A 158 8.30 5.07 -10.50
C ASN A 158 9.74 5.40 -10.91
N ALA A 159 10.38 6.30 -10.18
CA ALA A 159 11.81 6.55 -10.29
C ALA A 159 12.51 6.16 -8.98
N ARG A 160 13.68 5.56 -9.13
CA ARG A 160 14.63 5.34 -8.03
C ARG A 160 15.30 6.66 -7.64
N LYS A 161 16.07 6.63 -6.55
CA LYS A 161 16.82 7.79 -6.06
C LYS A 161 17.83 8.32 -7.08
N ASP A 162 18.38 7.45 -7.91
CA ASP A 162 19.31 7.80 -9.00
C ASP A 162 18.62 8.33 -10.26
N GLY A 163 17.28 8.40 -10.27
CA GLY A 163 16.47 8.86 -11.39
C GLY A 163 16.12 7.77 -12.42
N SER A 164 16.66 6.55 -12.29
CA SER A 164 16.28 5.44 -13.16
C SER A 164 14.79 5.09 -12.98
N LEU A 165 14.10 4.85 -14.09
CA LEU A 165 12.68 4.54 -14.08
C LEU A 165 12.45 3.04 -14.02
N PHE A 166 11.39 2.63 -13.33
CA PHE A 166 10.95 1.25 -13.28
C PHE A 166 9.43 1.14 -13.25
N ASN A 167 8.90 0.06 -13.83
CA ASN A 167 7.48 -0.26 -13.76
C ASN A 167 7.19 -0.89 -12.40
N ASN A 168 6.52 -0.16 -11.51
CA ASN A 168 6.19 -0.68 -10.19
C ASN A 168 4.76 -1.20 -10.17
N MET A 169 4.60 -2.47 -9.79
CA MET A 169 3.33 -2.98 -9.31
C MET A 169 3.35 -2.97 -7.80
N PHE A 170 2.34 -2.35 -7.21
CA PHE A 170 2.18 -2.34 -5.76
C PHE A 170 0.76 -2.74 -5.37
N TYR A 171 0.68 -3.71 -4.48
CA TYR A 171 -0.56 -4.19 -3.88
C TYR A 171 -0.68 -3.64 -2.47
N LEU A 172 -1.75 -2.90 -2.20
CA LEU A 172 -2.07 -2.37 -0.88
C LEU A 172 -3.10 -3.26 -0.19
N LYS A 173 -2.89 -3.55 1.09
CA LYS A 173 -3.83 -4.28 1.93
C LYS A 173 -3.93 -3.61 3.29
N VAL A 174 -5.15 -3.41 3.79
CA VAL A 174 -5.36 -2.98 5.16
C VAL A 174 -5.15 -4.19 6.07
N ILE A 175 -4.33 -4.00 7.10
CA ILE A 175 -4.22 -4.92 8.21
C ILE A 175 -4.59 -4.19 9.50
N GLU A 176 -5.30 -4.87 10.37
CA GLU A 176 -5.62 -4.37 11.70
C GLU A 176 -4.53 -4.86 12.66
N LEU A 177 -3.82 -3.93 13.27
CA LEU A 177 -2.82 -4.23 14.28
C LEU A 177 -3.29 -3.70 15.63
N SER A 178 -3.24 -4.56 16.63
CA SER A 178 -3.55 -4.20 18.01
C SER A 178 -2.28 -3.71 18.72
N ALA A 179 -2.28 -2.43 19.12
CA ALA A 179 -1.24 -1.89 20.01
C ALA A 179 -1.59 -2.09 21.50
N THR A 180 -2.87 -2.32 21.78
CA THR A 180 -3.45 -2.51 23.12
C THR A 180 -4.67 -3.41 22.98
N LEU A 181 -4.90 -4.27 23.97
CA LEU A 181 -6.06 -5.17 24.00
C LEU A 181 -7.36 -4.35 23.81
N GLY A 182 -8.08 -4.61 22.71
CA GLY A 182 -9.32 -3.90 22.37
C GLY A 182 -9.19 -2.68 21.44
N GLU A 183 -7.98 -2.28 21.03
CA GLU A 183 -7.78 -1.23 20.00
C GLU A 183 -7.05 -1.81 18.78
N GLU A 184 -7.81 -2.42 17.87
CA GLU A 184 -7.33 -2.78 16.55
C GLU A 184 -7.35 -1.54 15.65
N LEU A 185 -6.18 -1.20 15.08
CA LEU A 185 -5.99 0.02 14.31
C LEU A 185 -5.56 -0.31 12.88
N PRO A 186 -6.11 0.38 11.86
CA PRO A 186 -5.79 0.07 10.47
C PRO A 186 -4.43 0.62 10.08
N TYR A 187 -3.59 -0.26 9.52
CA TYR A 187 -2.36 0.09 8.82
C TYR A 187 -2.45 -0.39 7.38
N ILE A 188 -1.79 0.32 6.48
CA ILE A 188 -1.71 -0.08 5.08
C ILE A 188 -0.37 -0.76 4.87
N VAL A 189 -0.45 -2.04 4.52
CA VAL A 189 0.65 -2.81 3.99
C VAL A 189 0.73 -2.58 2.48
N GLY A 190 1.94 -2.34 1.98
CA GLY A 190 2.23 -2.34 0.56
C GLY A 190 3.21 -3.44 0.20
N LEU A 191 2.86 -4.27 -0.78
CA LEU A 191 3.74 -5.26 -1.39
C LEU A 191 4.15 -4.74 -2.77
N GLN A 192 5.43 -4.51 -3.01
CA GLN A 192 5.94 -3.93 -4.26
C GLN A 192 6.82 -4.92 -5.01
N THR A 193 6.74 -4.87 -6.34
CA THR A 193 7.66 -5.56 -7.25
C THR A 193 7.86 -4.73 -8.50
N GLU A 194 9.05 -4.83 -9.08
CA GLU A 194 9.30 -4.36 -10.43
C GLU A 194 8.74 -5.36 -11.45
N LEU A 195 8.16 -4.82 -12.53
CA LEU A 195 7.66 -5.57 -13.68
C LEU A 195 8.44 -5.17 -14.94
N PRO A 196 9.53 -5.87 -15.29
CA PRO A 196 10.36 -5.49 -16.44
C PRO A 196 9.61 -5.37 -17.76
N LEU A 197 8.55 -6.18 -17.98
CA LEU A 197 7.70 -6.12 -19.17
C LEU A 197 6.42 -5.28 -18.96
N GLY A 198 6.30 -4.62 -17.80
CA GLY A 198 5.21 -3.71 -17.48
C GLY A 198 3.86 -4.40 -17.40
N LYS A 199 2.85 -3.85 -18.07
CA LYS A 199 1.47 -4.38 -18.02
C LYS A 199 1.34 -5.81 -18.58
N ALA A 200 2.30 -6.28 -19.39
CA ALA A 200 2.30 -7.67 -19.87
C ALA A 200 2.47 -8.69 -18.73
N ASP A 201 3.24 -8.35 -17.69
CA ASP A 201 3.44 -9.21 -16.52
C ASP A 201 2.17 -9.27 -15.63
N LEU A 202 1.37 -8.20 -15.61
CA LEU A 202 0.14 -8.13 -14.80
C LEU A 202 -0.91 -9.16 -15.20
N ALA A 203 -0.98 -9.51 -16.49
CA ALA A 203 -1.92 -10.52 -16.97
C ALA A 203 -1.59 -11.92 -16.40
N GLN A 204 -0.32 -12.20 -16.10
CA GLN A 204 0.08 -13.43 -15.43
C GLN A 204 -0.23 -13.38 -13.93
N LEU A 205 -0.03 -12.22 -13.30
CA LEU A 205 -0.37 -11.99 -11.89
C LEU A 205 -1.87 -12.18 -11.62
N ALA A 206 -2.74 -11.64 -12.48
CA ALA A 206 -4.19 -11.79 -12.37
C ALA A 206 -4.63 -13.27 -12.35
N LYS A 207 -3.96 -14.12 -13.13
CA LYS A 207 -4.20 -15.57 -13.18
C LYS A 207 -3.78 -16.29 -11.91
N ASN A 208 -2.82 -15.73 -11.16
CA ASN A 208 -2.26 -16.30 -9.94
C ASN A 208 -2.73 -15.61 -8.66
N THR A 209 -3.82 -14.82 -8.72
CA THR A 209 -4.41 -14.14 -7.56
C THR A 209 -4.70 -15.06 -6.38
N LYS A 210 -5.05 -16.34 -6.63
CA LYS A 210 -5.22 -17.34 -5.57
C LYS A 210 -3.96 -17.60 -4.74
N VAL A 211 -2.78 -17.61 -5.38
CA VAL A 211 -1.49 -17.79 -4.69
C VAL A 211 -1.17 -16.53 -3.87
N LEU A 212 -1.44 -15.35 -4.41
CA LEU A 212 -1.32 -14.09 -3.67
C LEU A 212 -2.22 -14.08 -2.43
N ASP A 213 -3.48 -14.47 -2.57
CA ASP A 213 -4.44 -14.53 -1.46
C ASP A 213 -4.00 -15.52 -0.38
N HIS A 214 -3.52 -16.70 -0.79
CA HIS A 214 -2.95 -17.70 0.11
C HIS A 214 -1.74 -17.16 0.88
N ASN A 215 -0.81 -16.49 0.19
CA ASN A 215 0.38 -15.93 0.80
C ASN A 215 0.06 -14.75 1.73
N MET A 216 -0.90 -13.89 1.36
CA MET A 216 -1.39 -12.82 2.22
C MET A 216 -2.09 -13.35 3.47
N ASN A 217 -2.86 -14.44 3.34
CA ASN A 217 -3.45 -15.12 4.50
C ASN A 217 -2.39 -15.76 5.40
N LYS A 218 -1.35 -16.38 4.83
CA LYS A 218 -0.18 -16.84 5.61
C LYS A 218 0.47 -15.68 6.36
N ALA A 219 0.73 -14.55 5.68
CA ALA A 219 1.32 -13.37 6.31
C ALA A 219 0.49 -12.86 7.51
N ARG A 220 -0.85 -12.82 7.35
CA ARG A 220 -1.78 -12.44 8.41
C ARG A 220 -1.78 -13.45 9.57
N CYS A 221 -1.82 -14.75 9.28
CA CYS A 221 -1.86 -15.82 10.29
C CYS A 221 -0.52 -16.03 11.01
N SER A 222 0.60 -15.74 10.35
CA SER A 222 1.93 -15.65 10.98
C SER A 222 2.00 -14.52 12.00
N GLY A 223 0.98 -13.65 12.05
CA GLY A 223 0.58 -12.92 13.24
C GLY A 223 1.67 -11.96 13.75
N PRO A 224 1.59 -11.57 15.03
CA PRO A 224 2.37 -10.48 15.64
C PRO A 224 3.86 -10.47 15.30
N ASN A 225 4.49 -11.61 15.03
CA ASN A 225 5.93 -11.64 14.76
C ASN A 225 6.34 -11.09 13.38
N LEU A 226 5.43 -11.08 12.39
CA LEU A 226 5.72 -10.58 11.03
C LEU A 226 5.52 -9.06 10.91
N PHE A 227 4.48 -8.54 11.59
CA PHE A 227 4.04 -7.14 11.49
C PHE A 227 4.23 -6.34 12.79
N CYS A 228 4.27 -6.98 13.96
CA CYS A 228 4.79 -6.37 15.17
C CYS A 228 6.30 -6.51 15.18
N VAL A 229 6.91 -5.71 14.30
CA VAL A 229 8.28 -5.25 14.51
C VAL A 229 8.25 -4.27 15.69
N ASN A 230 7.93 -4.79 16.90
CA ASN A 230 7.56 -4.10 18.14
C ASN A 230 7.32 -2.61 17.91
N LEU A 231 6.12 -2.22 17.44
CA LEU A 231 5.67 -0.83 17.23
C LEU A 231 5.40 -0.07 18.57
N HIS A 232 5.72 -0.70 19.71
CA HIS A 232 5.18 -0.38 21.04
C HIS A 232 5.99 0.57 21.93
N ASP A 233 7.17 1.04 21.51
CA ASP A 233 8.01 1.90 22.39
C ASP A 233 7.92 3.40 22.05
N THR A 234 6.71 3.87 21.74
CA THR A 234 6.42 5.31 21.54
C THR A 234 5.73 5.95 22.76
N ARG A 235 5.95 5.43 23.97
CA ARG A 235 5.52 6.11 25.21
C ARG A 235 6.34 7.36 25.50
#